data_AF-A0A4Y2F359-F1
#
_entry.id   AF-A0A4Y2F359-F1
#
_cell.length_a   1.000
_cell.length_b   1.000
_cell.length_c   1.000
_cell.angle_alpha   90.00
_cell.angle_beta   90.00
_cell.angle_gamma   90.00
#
_symmetry.space_group_name_H-M   'P 1'
#
loop_
_entity.id
_entity.type
_entity.pdbx_description
1 polymer ?
#
loop_
_entity_poly.entity_id
_entity_poly.type
_entity_poly.pdbx_seq_one_letter_code
_entity_poly.pdbx_strand_id
1 'polypeptide(L)'
;MDRLQRTKASLQRPYTKQILTPAKMFELCHEHLKGIAFTYIKDEEMIQRHKNKLLDRFENSAAITGTMSFHCFVPMLERNLKCFITSQATEYEIHSTTKAVQITLHTRDSVACVCEGHWQR
;
A
#
# COMPACT_ATOMS: atom_id res chain seq x y z
N MET A 1 20.46 -6.63 14.17
CA MET A 1 20.24 -6.33 12.74
C MET A 1 19.92 -4.86 12.57
N ASP A 2 20.89 -4.10 12.09
CA ASP A 2 20.75 -2.69 11.74
C ASP A 2 19.79 -2.49 10.55
N ARG A 3 19.15 -1.31 10.43
CA ARG A 3 18.15 -1.00 9.41
C ARG A 3 18.66 -1.27 8.00
N LEU A 4 19.91 -0.91 7.72
CA LEU A 4 20.53 -1.08 6.41
C LEU A 4 20.67 -2.58 6.04
N GLN A 5 21.02 -3.41 7.02
CA GLN A 5 21.13 -4.86 6.83
C GLN A 5 19.77 -5.51 6.58
N ARG A 6 18.69 -5.02 7.21
CA ARG A 6 17.31 -5.51 6.97
C ARG A 6 16.85 -5.22 5.55
N THR A 7 17.07 -3.99 5.08
CA THR A 7 16.68 -3.59 3.72
C THR A 7 17.44 -4.37 2.65
N LYS A 8 18.75 -4.56 2.85
CA LYS A 8 19.60 -5.36 1.95
C LYS A 8 19.20 -6.84 1.95
N ALA A 9 18.94 -7.42 3.12
CA ALA A 9 18.47 -8.80 3.25
C ALA A 9 17.08 -9.03 2.61
N SER A 10 16.24 -7.99 2.53
CA SER A 10 14.95 -8.07 1.82
C SER A 10 15.12 -8.03 0.30
N LEU A 11 15.99 -7.14 -0.21
CA LEU A 11 16.24 -6.96 -1.65
C LEU A 11 17.05 -8.11 -2.27
N GLN A 12 17.92 -8.76 -1.50
CA GLN A 12 18.80 -9.84 -1.99
C GLN A 12 18.26 -11.25 -1.70
N ARG A 13 16.94 -11.43 -1.54
CA ARG A 13 16.40 -12.77 -1.26
C ARG A 13 16.56 -13.68 -2.48
N PRO A 14 17.11 -14.89 -2.32
CA PRO A 14 17.11 -15.91 -3.38
C PRO A 14 15.67 -16.23 -3.81
N TYR A 15 15.43 -16.20 -5.12
CA TYR A 15 14.11 -16.50 -5.72
C TYR A 15 13.60 -17.91 -5.38
N THR A 16 14.50 -18.81 -4.98
CA THR A 16 14.22 -20.20 -4.61
C THR A 16 13.54 -20.38 -3.24
N LYS A 17 13.46 -19.34 -2.40
CA LYS A 17 12.83 -19.41 -1.07
C LYS A 17 11.98 -18.17 -0.75
N GLN A 18 11.26 -17.66 -1.75
CA GLN A 18 10.28 -16.60 -1.50
C GLN A 18 9.20 -17.09 -0.54
N ILE A 19 8.73 -16.19 0.32
CA ILE A 19 7.66 -16.50 1.26
C ILE A 19 6.35 -16.52 0.48
N LEU A 20 5.83 -17.72 0.25
CA LEU A 20 4.63 -17.91 -0.56
C LEU A 20 3.34 -17.79 0.25
N THR A 21 3.40 -17.92 1.58
CA THR A 21 2.21 -17.94 2.44
C THR A 21 2.29 -16.97 3.60
N PRO A 22 1.15 -16.37 4.02
CA PRO A 22 1.10 -15.51 5.20
C PRO A 22 1.62 -16.18 6.49
N ALA A 23 1.39 -17.49 6.65
CA ALA A 23 1.88 -18.25 7.80
C ALA A 23 3.41 -18.29 7.86
N LYS A 24 4.07 -18.65 6.74
CA LYS A 24 5.54 -18.63 6.65
C LYS A 24 6.11 -17.21 6.84
N MET A 25 5.37 -16.18 6.42
CA MET A 25 5.77 -14.79 6.64
C MET A 25 5.76 -14.44 8.12
N PHE A 26 4.70 -14.85 8.82
CA PHE A 26 4.58 -14.64 10.25
C PHE A 26 5.70 -15.34 11.02
N GLU A 27 5.98 -16.62 10.73
CA GLU A 27 7.07 -17.39 11.37
C GLU A 27 8.42 -16.69 11.20
N LEU A 28 8.76 -16.32 9.96
CA LEU A 28 10.03 -15.65 9.67
C LEU A 28 10.16 -14.32 10.44
N CYS A 29 9.10 -13.51 10.44
CA CYS A 29 9.07 -12.23 11.14
C CYS A 29 9.22 -12.42 12.66
N HIS A 30 8.47 -13.36 13.24
CA HIS A 30 8.51 -13.65 14.67
C HIS A 30 9.90 -14.15 15.12
N GLU A 31 10.53 -15.00 14.30
CA GLU A 31 11.87 -15.52 14.57
C GLU A 31 12.95 -14.43 14.50
N HIS A 32 12.93 -13.61 13.44
CA HIS A 32 14.08 -12.76 13.07
C HIS A 32 13.90 -11.28 13.44
N LEU A 33 12.68 -10.78 13.62
CA LEU A 33 12.40 -9.37 13.90
C LEU A 33 11.99 -9.19 15.37
N LYS A 34 13.00 -9.00 16.24
CA LYS A 34 12.79 -8.74 17.66
C LYS A 34 12.33 -7.30 17.92
N GLY A 35 11.52 -7.12 18.97
CA GLY A 35 10.99 -5.82 19.39
C GLY A 35 9.75 -5.35 18.62
N ILE A 36 9.20 -6.17 17.73
CA ILE A 36 7.96 -5.90 17.00
C ILE A 36 6.97 -7.04 17.31
N ALA A 37 5.76 -6.68 17.74
CA ALA A 37 4.69 -7.65 17.91
C ALA A 37 4.06 -7.96 16.55
N PHE A 38 4.00 -9.25 16.21
CA PHE A 38 3.29 -9.73 15.03
C PHE A 38 2.06 -10.51 15.47
N THR A 39 0.98 -10.42 14.69
CA THR A 39 -0.24 -11.20 14.91
C THR A 39 -0.59 -11.92 13.62
N TYR A 40 -0.88 -13.21 13.72
CA TYR A 40 -1.38 -14.02 12.61
C TYR A 40 -2.85 -14.32 12.82
N ILE A 41 -3.65 -13.93 11.83
CA ILE A 41 -5.10 -14.13 11.85
C ILE A 41 -5.42 -15.47 11.18
N LYS A 42 -6.16 -16.32 11.88
CA LYS A 42 -6.66 -17.62 11.37
C LYS A 42 -8.17 -17.66 11.15
N ASP A 43 -8.91 -16.66 11.64
CA ASP A 43 -10.36 -16.57 11.51
C ASP A 43 -10.74 -16.37 10.04
N GLU A 44 -11.28 -17.43 9.43
CA GLU A 44 -11.63 -17.48 8.01
C GLU A 44 -12.75 -16.50 7.66
N GLU A 45 -13.74 -16.31 8.53
CA GLU A 45 -14.82 -15.35 8.29
C GLU A 45 -14.31 -13.93 8.31
N MET A 46 -13.43 -13.60 9.26
CA MET A 46 -12.82 -12.28 9.32
C MET A 46 -11.92 -12.03 8.11
N ILE A 47 -11.15 -13.03 7.68
CA ILE A 47 -10.33 -12.97 6.47
C ILE A 47 -11.23 -12.73 5.26
N GLN A 48 -12.32 -13.48 5.10
CA GLN A 48 -13.21 -13.37 3.95
C GLN A 48 -13.93 -12.02 3.92
N ARG A 49 -14.42 -11.53 5.06
CA ARG A 49 -14.99 -10.18 5.18
C ARG A 49 -14.01 -9.10 4.73
N HIS A 50 -12.75 -9.19 5.16
CA HIS A 50 -11.72 -8.25 4.75
C HIS A 50 -11.39 -8.36 3.26
N LYS A 51 -11.31 -9.57 2.70
CA LYS A 51 -11.13 -9.79 1.26
C LYS A 51 -12.24 -9.12 0.45
N ASN A 52 -13.50 -9.33 0.84
CA ASN A 52 -14.64 -8.72 0.15
C ASN A 52 -14.59 -7.20 0.22
N LYS A 53 -14.25 -6.62 1.39
CA LYS A 53 -14.06 -5.17 1.54
C LYS A 53 -12.92 -4.63 0.65
N LEU A 54 -11.85 -5.40 0.46
CA LEU A 54 -10.76 -5.01 -0.43
C LEU A 54 -11.19 -5.07 -1.91
N LEU A 55 -11.91 -6.12 -2.31
CA LEU A 55 -12.44 -6.26 -3.67
C LEU A 55 -13.39 -5.11 -4.02
N ASP A 56 -14.35 -4.84 -3.15
CA ASP A 56 -15.29 -3.72 -3.30
C ASP A 56 -14.56 -2.38 -3.48
N ARG A 57 -13.48 -2.15 -2.72
CA ARG A 57 -12.65 -0.94 -2.88
C ARG A 57 -11.95 -0.87 -4.23
N PHE A 58 -11.50 -1.99 -4.77
CA PHE A 58 -10.86 -2.02 -6.08
C PHE A 58 -11.89 -1.77 -7.19
N GLU A 59 -13.02 -2.44 -7.14
CA GLU A 59 -14.10 -2.33 -8.14
C GLU A 59 -14.72 -0.92 -8.16
N ASN A 60 -14.86 -0.29 -6.99
CA ASN A 60 -15.43 1.05 -6.88
C ASN A 60 -14.39 2.18 -6.87
N SER A 61 -13.10 1.86 -7.05
CA SER A 61 -12.06 2.89 -7.13
C SER A 61 -12.20 3.73 -8.41
N ALA A 62 -11.80 4.99 -8.33
CA ALA A 62 -11.74 5.88 -9.49
C ALA A 62 -10.27 6.16 -9.82
N ALA A 63 -9.88 5.87 -11.06
CA ALA A 63 -8.58 6.28 -11.58
C ALA A 63 -8.54 7.81 -11.75
N ILE A 64 -7.38 8.40 -11.51
CA ILE A 64 -7.12 9.80 -11.78
C ILE A 64 -6.11 9.84 -12.93
N THR A 65 -6.56 10.32 -14.09
CA THR A 65 -5.72 10.35 -15.29
C THR A 65 -4.54 11.29 -15.09
N GLY A 66 -3.38 10.92 -15.64
CA GLY A 66 -2.18 11.76 -15.60
C GLY A 66 -1.41 11.72 -14.28
N THR A 67 -1.83 10.90 -13.31
CA THR A 67 -1.15 10.84 -12.00
C THR A 67 -0.15 9.71 -11.82
N MET A 68 0.13 8.92 -12.87
CA MET A 68 1.00 7.74 -12.79
C MET A 68 2.46 8.06 -12.43
N SER A 69 2.93 9.28 -12.71
CA SER A 69 4.28 9.74 -12.40
C SER A 69 4.45 10.23 -10.96
N PHE A 70 3.37 10.36 -10.18
CA PHE A 70 3.41 10.82 -8.80
C PHE A 70 3.39 9.67 -7.80
N HIS A 71 4.04 9.89 -6.66
CA HIS A 71 4.24 8.91 -5.61
C HIS A 71 3.46 9.24 -4.32
N CYS A 72 3.01 10.49 -4.14
CA CYS A 72 2.24 10.89 -2.96
C CYS A 72 1.07 11.79 -3.34
N PHE A 73 -0.06 11.59 -2.66
CA PHE A 73 -1.33 12.26 -2.91
C PHE A 73 -1.91 12.79 -1.61
N VAL A 74 -2.25 14.08 -1.56
CA VAL A 74 -2.91 14.70 -0.41
C VAL A 74 -4.25 15.27 -0.85
N PRO A 75 -5.38 14.74 -0.36
CA PRO A 75 -6.70 15.26 -0.65
C PRO A 75 -6.85 16.71 -0.20
N MET A 76 -7.47 17.53 -1.06
CA MET A 76 -7.85 18.91 -0.77
C MET A 76 -9.37 19.08 -0.88
N LEU A 77 -9.85 20.28 -0.55
CA LEU A 77 -11.24 20.68 -0.79
C LEU A 77 -11.57 20.67 -2.30
N GLU A 78 -12.86 20.65 -2.61
CA GLU A 78 -13.37 20.87 -3.98
C GLU A 78 -12.82 19.92 -5.04
N ARG A 79 -12.64 18.63 -4.69
CA ARG A 79 -12.22 17.57 -5.64
C ARG A 79 -10.78 17.71 -6.14
N ASN A 80 -9.91 18.38 -5.39
CA ASN A 80 -8.52 18.55 -5.78
C ASN A 80 -7.60 17.63 -4.97
N LEU A 81 -6.47 17.25 -5.59
CA LEU A 81 -5.39 16.50 -4.96
C LEU A 81 -4.07 17.22 -5.18
N LYS A 82 -3.26 17.34 -4.12
CA LYS A 82 -1.84 17.62 -4.30
C LYS A 82 -1.13 16.33 -4.69
N CYS A 83 -0.38 16.36 -5.76
CA CYS A 83 0.37 15.24 -6.30
C CYS A 83 1.87 15.56 -6.22
N PHE A 84 2.65 14.66 -5.63
CA PHE A 84 4.09 14.85 -5.43
C PHE A 84 4.87 13.75 -6.15
N ILE A 85 5.94 14.11 -6.87
CA ILE A 85 6.76 13.15 -7.63
C ILE A 85 7.43 12.14 -6.69
N THR A 86 7.76 12.55 -5.46
CA THR A 86 8.29 11.67 -4.41
C THR A 86 7.62 11.96 -3.06
N SER A 87 7.66 11.02 -2.12
CA SER A 87 7.12 11.23 -0.75
C SER A 87 7.84 12.31 0.06
N GLN A 88 8.99 12.80 -0.38
CA GLN A 88 9.77 13.83 0.31
C GLN A 88 9.78 15.17 -0.44
N ALA A 89 9.14 15.24 -1.61
CA ALA A 89 9.09 16.47 -2.39
C ALA A 89 8.29 17.55 -1.67
N THR A 90 8.74 18.80 -1.77
CA THR A 90 8.03 19.98 -1.27
C THR A 90 7.13 20.59 -2.33
N GLU A 91 7.52 20.44 -3.59
CA GLU A 91 6.74 20.89 -4.75
C GLU A 91 5.66 19.86 -5.09
N TYR A 92 4.50 20.38 -5.48
CA TYR A 92 3.35 19.58 -5.85
C TYR A 92 2.61 20.17 -7.05
N GLU A 93 1.96 19.29 -7.79
CA GLU A 93 0.96 19.66 -8.78
C GLU A 93 -0.45 19.50 -8.20
N ILE A 94 -1.40 20.28 -8.69
CA ILE A 94 -2.80 20.13 -8.33
C ILE A 94 -3.53 19.41 -9.47
N HIS A 95 -4.12 18.27 -9.15
CA HIS A 95 -4.94 17.50 -10.08
C HIS A 95 -6.38 17.48 -9.60
N SER A 96 -7.32 17.85 -10.47
CA SER A 96 -8.75 17.81 -10.19
C SER A 96 -9.33 16.44 -10.54
N THR A 97 -10.18 15.92 -9.67
CA THR A 97 -10.84 14.63 -9.86
C THR A 97 -12.28 14.83 -10.36
N THR A 98 -12.72 13.96 -11.27
CA THR A 98 -14.08 14.04 -11.85
C THR A 98 -15.17 13.79 -10.80
N LYS A 99 -14.89 12.95 -9.80
CA LYS A 99 -15.75 12.75 -8.62
C LYS A 99 -15.25 13.60 -7.46
N ALA A 100 -16.16 14.10 -6.63
CA ALA A 100 -15.76 14.71 -5.36
C ALA A 100 -15.13 13.64 -4.49
N VAL A 101 -13.82 13.76 -4.31
CA VAL A 101 -13.04 12.89 -3.44
C VAL A 101 -13.24 13.41 -2.01
N GLN A 102 -14.46 13.23 -1.46
CA GLN A 102 -14.68 13.33 -0.02
C GLN A 102 -14.11 12.05 0.60
N ILE A 103 -12.80 12.06 0.87
CA ILE A 103 -12.18 10.97 1.61
C ILE A 103 -12.21 11.36 3.08
N THR A 104 -13.22 10.86 3.79
CA THR A 104 -13.17 10.81 5.24
C THR A 104 -12.27 9.63 5.61
N LEU A 105 -11.00 9.87 5.89
CA LEU A 105 -10.09 8.85 6.40
C LEU A 105 -10.18 8.82 7.92
N HIS A 106 -10.54 7.67 8.46
CA HIS A 106 -10.41 7.35 9.88
C HIS A 106 -9.08 6.63 10.15
N THR A 107 -8.66 6.60 11.41
CA THR A 107 -7.50 5.81 11.81
C THR A 107 -7.71 4.34 11.40
N ARG A 108 -6.75 3.76 10.67
CA ARG A 108 -6.75 2.41 10.05
C ARG A 108 -7.44 2.29 8.69
N ASP A 109 -7.92 3.39 8.11
CA ASP A 109 -8.27 3.39 6.70
C ASP A 109 -7.01 3.29 5.84
N SER A 110 -7.14 2.63 4.69
CA SER A 110 -6.10 2.58 3.67
C SER A 110 -6.69 3.01 2.35
N VAL A 111 -5.87 3.59 1.48
CA VAL A 111 -6.23 3.96 0.12
C VAL A 111 -5.63 2.93 -0.82
N ALA A 112 -6.40 2.48 -1.82
CA ALA A 112 -5.89 1.61 -2.87
C ALA A 112 -5.47 2.48 -4.06
N CYS A 113 -4.33 2.18 -4.67
CA CYS A 113 -3.96 2.71 -5.97
C CYS A 113 -4.01 1.56 -6.98
N VAL A 114 -4.59 1.84 -8.15
CA VAL A 114 -4.59 0.91 -9.29
C VAL A 114 -3.61 1.49 -10.30
N CYS A 115 -2.56 0.74 -10.61
CA CYS A 115 -1.61 1.09 -11.66
C CYS A 115 -1.96 0.28 -12.92
N GLU A 116 -2.34 0.96 -14.00
CA GLU A 116 -2.70 0.39 -15.30
C GLU A 116 -1.46 -0.06 -16.12
N GLY A 117 -0.44 -0.65 -15.49
CA GLY A 117 0.82 -0.96 -16.18
C GLY A 117 1.61 -2.11 -15.56
N HIS A 118 2.08 -3.01 -16.43
CA HIS A 118 3.12 -3.99 -16.08
C HIS A 118 4.37 -3.24 -15.61
N TRP A 119 4.92 -3.65 -14.45
CA TRP A 119 6.26 -3.28 -14.04
C TRP A 119 7.25 -3.66 -15.16
N GLN A 120 7.68 -2.71 -15.99
CA GLN A 120 8.85 -2.93 -16.83
C GLN A 120 10.05 -2.99 -15.88
N ARG A 121 10.72 -4.15 -15.89
CA ARG A 121 11.90 -4.45 -15.09
C ARG A 121 13.10 -3.64 -15.56
#